data_AF-Q2RTQ6-F1
#
_entry.id   AF-Q2RTQ6-F1
#
_cell.length_a   1.000
_cell.length_b   1.000
_cell.length_c   1.000
_cell.angle_alpha   90.00
_cell.angle_beta   90.00
_cell.angle_gamma   90.00
#
_symmetry.space_group_name_H-M   'P 1'
#
loop_
_entity.id
_entity.type
_entity.pdbx_description
1 polymer ?
#
loop_
_entity_poly.entity_id
_entity_poly.type
_entity_poly.pdbx_seq_one_letter_code
_entity_poly.pdbx_strand_id
1 'polypeptide(L)'
;MYQGDLVWVPLADDIRARKLTPAEITEKTDILIRDLSRDEAFKTIVPLGGGRFKVSYERLGHLGARDIFAFPRRSDALISLETFDDGRAIIRARSLKTEDRDRIASAGLGMQGRFRVVSDGLPLKGNPMATAARDVGRFMIYDWTIATLASPPPFIEIDLTRSPAAVPRLQIPAQPAR
;
A
#
# COMPACT_ATOMS: atom_id res chain seq x y z
N MET A 1 2.52 -6.98 6.52
CA MET A 1 1.44 -6.61 7.47
C MET A 1 0.98 -5.18 7.18
N TYR A 2 -0.32 -4.93 7.26
CA TYR A 2 -0.93 -3.60 7.21
C TYR A 2 -1.92 -3.47 8.38
N GLN A 3 -1.96 -2.30 9.00
CA GLN A 3 -2.92 -1.93 10.04
C GLN A 3 -3.36 -0.50 9.78
N GLY A 4 -4.67 -0.28 9.66
CA GLY A 4 -5.18 1.04 9.35
C GLY A 4 -6.62 1.02 8.91
N ASP A 5 -7.06 2.15 8.36
CA ASP A 5 -8.41 2.33 7.87
C ASP A 5 -8.40 2.29 6.35
N LEU A 6 -9.23 1.41 5.78
CA LEU A 6 -9.57 1.42 4.36
C LEU A 6 -10.88 2.16 4.16
N VAL A 7 -10.99 2.87 3.04
CA VAL A 7 -12.22 3.58 2.66
C VAL A 7 -12.67 3.12 1.30
N TRP A 8 -13.92 2.65 1.21
CA TRP A 8 -14.56 2.41 -0.08
C TRP A 8 -15.17 3.72 -0.58
N VAL A 9 -14.40 4.46 -1.37
CA VAL A 9 -14.73 5.81 -1.86
C VAL A 9 -16.14 5.89 -2.48
N PRO A 10 -16.60 4.94 -3.33
CA PRO A 10 -17.95 5.00 -3.87
C PRO A 10 -19.06 5.00 -2.81
N LEU A 11 -18.95 4.15 -1.78
CA LEU A 11 -19.95 4.10 -0.71
C LEU A 11 -19.90 5.37 0.15
N ALA A 12 -18.69 5.87 0.46
CA ALA A 12 -18.53 7.12 1.19
C ALA A 12 -19.18 8.31 0.44
N ASP A 13 -18.98 8.38 -0.88
CA ASP A 13 -19.59 9.41 -1.73
C ASP A 13 -21.12 9.32 -1.75
N ASP A 14 -21.69 8.12 -1.91
CA ASP A 14 -23.15 7.94 -1.97
C ASP A 14 -23.82 8.24 -0.61
N ILE A 15 -23.18 7.87 0.50
CA ILE A 15 -23.65 8.23 1.86
C ILE A 15 -23.64 9.74 2.03
N ARG A 16 -22.53 10.41 1.68
CA ARG A 16 -22.39 11.86 1.80
C ARG A 16 -23.41 12.60 0.94
N ALA A 17 -23.68 12.10 -0.25
CA ALA A 17 -24.69 12.63 -1.16
C ALA A 17 -26.14 12.29 -0.75
N ARG A 18 -26.35 11.60 0.39
CA ARG A 18 -27.66 11.15 0.89
C ARG A 18 -28.46 10.34 -0.13
N LYS A 19 -27.76 9.58 -0.97
CA LYS A 19 -28.36 8.74 -2.02
C LYS A 19 -28.87 7.40 -1.50
N LEU A 20 -28.52 7.03 -0.28
CA LEU A 20 -28.78 5.72 0.30
C LEU A 20 -29.57 5.86 1.60
N THR A 21 -30.53 4.97 1.78
CA THR A 21 -31.23 4.73 3.04
C THR A 21 -30.33 4.02 4.05
N PRO A 22 -30.63 4.07 5.36
CA PRO A 22 -29.88 3.32 6.36
C PRO A 22 -29.78 1.82 6.07
N ALA A 23 -30.85 1.22 5.53
CA ALA A 23 -30.86 -0.21 5.18
C ALA A 23 -29.89 -0.54 4.04
N GLU A 24 -29.87 0.27 2.98
CA GLU A 24 -28.95 0.09 1.84
C GLU A 24 -27.48 0.30 2.26
N ILE A 25 -27.24 1.21 3.21
CA ILE A 25 -25.89 1.42 3.76
C ILE A 25 -25.43 0.16 4.49
N THR A 26 -26.27 -0.42 5.35
CA THR A 26 -25.96 -1.66 6.05
C THR A 26 -25.72 -2.80 5.07
N GLU A 27 -26.60 -3.00 4.09
CA GLU A 27 -26.45 -4.05 3.09
C GLU A 27 -25.14 -3.93 2.31
N LYS A 28 -24.82 -2.74 1.79
CA LYS A 28 -23.56 -2.49 1.07
C LYS A 28 -22.34 -2.68 1.96
N THR A 29 -22.43 -2.31 3.23
CA THR A 29 -21.36 -2.52 4.21
C THR A 29 -21.12 -4.02 4.42
N ASP A 30 -22.18 -4.81 4.58
CA ASP A 30 -22.08 -6.27 4.77
C ASP A 30 -21.52 -6.98 3.55
N ILE A 31 -21.86 -6.53 2.34
CA ILE A 31 -21.28 -7.02 1.09
C ILE A 31 -19.77 -6.76 1.07
N LEU A 32 -19.33 -5.56 1.43
CA LEU A 32 -17.91 -5.21 1.47
C LEU A 32 -17.15 -6.00 2.54
N ILE A 33 -17.74 -6.21 3.72
CA ILE A 33 -17.16 -7.07 4.75
C ILE A 33 -16.99 -8.48 4.21
N ARG A 34 -18.05 -9.06 3.62
CA ARG A 34 -18.00 -10.41 3.05
C ARG A 34 -16.94 -10.52 1.96
N ASP A 35 -16.80 -9.50 1.11
CA ASP A 35 -15.81 -9.47 0.04
C ASP A 35 -14.37 -9.42 0.58
N LEU A 36 -14.10 -8.56 1.57
CA LEU A 36 -12.78 -8.51 2.24
C LEU A 36 -12.47 -9.83 2.96
N SER A 37 -13.44 -10.41 3.65
CA SER A 37 -13.29 -11.67 4.39
C SER A 37 -13.01 -12.89 3.49
N ARG A 38 -13.15 -12.78 2.16
CA ARG A 38 -12.75 -13.86 1.23
C ARG A 38 -11.24 -14.08 1.21
N ASP A 39 -10.46 -13.05 1.56
CA ASP A 39 -9.02 -13.20 1.74
C ASP A 39 -8.70 -13.40 3.22
N GLU A 40 -8.30 -14.62 3.59
CA GLU A 40 -7.90 -15.02 4.95
C GLU A 40 -6.72 -14.21 5.52
N ALA A 41 -6.02 -13.45 4.68
CA ALA A 41 -5.01 -12.49 5.14
C ALA A 41 -5.62 -11.29 5.86
N PHE A 42 -6.90 -10.95 5.65
CA PHE A 42 -7.62 -10.02 6.53
C PHE A 42 -7.90 -10.68 7.88
N LYS A 43 -7.20 -10.24 8.93
CA LYS A 43 -7.31 -10.80 10.28
C LYS A 43 -8.42 -10.15 11.08
N THR A 44 -8.64 -8.86 10.86
CA THR A 44 -9.78 -8.13 11.45
C THR A 44 -10.36 -7.17 10.42
N ILE A 45 -11.68 -7.05 10.42
CA ILE A 45 -12.45 -6.11 9.60
C ILE A 45 -13.55 -5.54 10.49
N VAL A 46 -13.45 -4.27 10.85
CA VAL A 46 -14.42 -3.58 11.71
C VAL A 46 -14.99 -2.38 10.94
N PRO A 47 -16.30 -2.37 10.62
CA PRO A 47 -16.93 -1.21 9.99
C PRO A 47 -16.94 -0.03 10.97
N LEU A 48 -16.56 1.15 10.50
CA LEU A 48 -16.59 2.40 11.28
C LEU A 48 -17.72 3.35 10.84
N GLY A 49 -18.52 2.93 9.85
CA GLY A 49 -19.49 3.79 9.17
C GLY A 49 -18.88 4.65 8.06
N GLY A 50 -19.72 5.32 7.27
CA GLY A 50 -19.28 6.21 6.20
C GLY A 50 -18.41 5.54 5.11
N GLY A 51 -18.57 4.22 4.92
CA GLY A 51 -17.74 3.43 3.99
C GLY A 51 -16.30 3.18 4.47
N ARG A 52 -16.00 3.41 5.76
CA ARG A 52 -14.69 3.17 6.38
C ARG A 52 -14.64 1.84 7.11
N PHE A 53 -13.50 1.17 7.02
CA PHE A 53 -13.24 -0.12 7.63
C PHE A 53 -11.87 -0.07 8.33
N LYS A 54 -11.85 -0.29 9.64
CA LYS A 54 -10.60 -0.57 10.35
C LYS A 54 -10.20 -2.00 10.07
N VAL A 55 -9.01 -2.21 9.53
CA VAL A 55 -8.54 -3.54 9.16
C VAL A 55 -7.16 -3.84 9.72
N SER A 56 -6.91 -5.13 9.95
CA SER A 56 -5.56 -5.68 10.01
C SER A 56 -5.41 -6.73 8.92
N TYR A 57 -4.30 -6.63 8.19
CA TYR A 57 -3.98 -7.53 7.09
C TYR A 57 -2.59 -8.11 7.27
N GLU A 58 -2.49 -9.42 7.23
CA GLU A 58 -1.23 -10.14 7.35
C GLU A 58 -1.21 -11.32 6.39
N ARG A 59 -0.23 -11.29 5.49
CA ARG A 59 0.07 -12.39 4.60
C ARG A 59 1.52 -12.81 4.80
N LEU A 60 1.71 -14.10 5.02
CA LEU A 60 2.99 -14.78 4.96
C LEU A 60 2.94 -15.74 3.77
N GLY A 61 4.05 -15.86 3.05
CA GLY A 61 4.13 -16.75 1.91
C GLY A 61 5.47 -16.63 1.20
N HIS A 62 5.62 -17.45 0.17
CA HIS A 62 6.78 -17.44 -0.72
C HIS A 62 6.34 -16.82 -2.05
N LEU A 63 7.25 -16.09 -2.68
CA LEU A 63 7.07 -15.56 -4.03
C LEU A 63 8.00 -16.36 -4.94
N GLY A 64 7.44 -16.94 -5.99
CA GLY A 64 8.20 -17.59 -7.05
C GLY A 64 8.93 -16.59 -7.94
N ALA A 65 9.60 -17.13 -8.97
CA ALA A 65 10.37 -16.34 -9.92
C ALA A 65 9.50 -15.29 -10.66
N ARG A 66 8.20 -15.57 -10.87
CA ARG A 66 7.29 -14.67 -11.58
C ARG A 66 5.93 -14.62 -10.91
N ASP A 67 5.87 -13.90 -9.80
CA ASP A 67 4.67 -13.76 -8.99
C ASP A 67 4.27 -12.31 -8.77
N ILE A 68 2.98 -12.14 -8.52
CA ILE A 68 2.38 -10.85 -8.22
C ILE A 68 1.55 -10.97 -6.96
N PHE A 69 1.95 -10.20 -5.96
CA PHE A 69 1.16 -9.89 -4.78
C PHE A 69 0.54 -8.49 -4.91
N ALA A 70 -0.72 -8.36 -4.50
CA ALA A 70 -1.43 -7.09 -4.53
C ALA A 70 -2.30 -6.95 -3.28
N PHE A 71 -2.19 -5.79 -2.63
CA PHE A 71 -3.02 -5.41 -1.48
C PHE A 71 -3.94 -4.25 -1.86
N PRO A 72 -5.25 -4.28 -1.53
CA PRO A 72 -5.95 -5.41 -0.92
C PRO A 72 -6.18 -6.57 -1.90
N ARG A 73 -6.22 -6.30 -3.21
CA ARG A 73 -6.41 -7.31 -4.27
C ARG A 73 -5.90 -6.80 -5.61
N ARG A 74 -5.78 -7.68 -6.61
CA ARG A 74 -5.23 -7.36 -7.94
C ARG A 74 -6.02 -6.30 -8.72
N SER A 75 -7.36 -6.33 -8.67
CA SER A 75 -8.20 -5.34 -9.40
C SER A 75 -8.07 -3.92 -8.86
N ASP A 76 -7.80 -3.79 -7.56
CA ASP A 76 -7.84 -2.52 -6.81
C ASP A 76 -6.57 -2.31 -5.97
N ALA A 77 -5.43 -2.73 -6.51
CA ALA A 77 -4.18 -2.73 -5.77
C ALA A 77 -3.80 -1.30 -5.33
N LEU A 78 -3.68 -1.10 -4.02
CA LEU A 78 -3.03 0.04 -3.40
C LEU A 78 -1.51 -0.15 -3.38
N ILE A 79 -1.07 -1.39 -3.14
CA ILE A 79 0.32 -1.79 -3.11
C ILE A 79 0.46 -3.07 -3.93
N SER A 80 1.49 -3.13 -4.75
CA SER A 80 1.85 -4.31 -5.52
C SER A 80 3.30 -4.67 -5.26
N LEU A 81 3.56 -5.97 -5.24
CA LEU A 81 4.88 -6.55 -5.27
C LEU A 81 4.91 -7.53 -6.43
N GLU A 82 5.88 -7.39 -7.31
CA GLU A 82 6.07 -8.22 -8.49
C GLU A 82 7.50 -8.77 -8.50
N THR A 83 7.66 -10.07 -8.74
CA THR A 83 8.96 -10.73 -8.91
C THR A 83 9.20 -11.11 -10.38
N PHE A 84 10.48 -11.15 -10.76
CA PHE A 84 10.93 -11.41 -12.12
C PHE A 84 11.95 -12.55 -12.16
N ASP A 85 12.02 -13.25 -13.30
CA ASP A 85 12.88 -14.42 -13.49
C ASP A 85 14.38 -14.10 -13.37
N ASP A 86 14.77 -12.85 -13.56
CA ASP A 86 16.12 -12.34 -13.36
C ASP A 86 16.47 -12.05 -11.88
N GLY A 87 15.56 -12.40 -10.97
CA GLY A 87 15.71 -12.22 -9.53
C GLY A 87 15.44 -10.79 -9.05
N ARG A 88 14.90 -9.92 -9.89
CA ARG A 88 14.42 -8.61 -9.45
C ARG A 88 13.04 -8.71 -8.77
N ALA A 89 12.80 -7.79 -7.86
CA ALA A 89 11.49 -7.52 -7.29
C ALA A 89 11.17 -6.03 -7.34
N ILE A 90 9.94 -5.70 -7.73
CA ILE A 90 9.44 -4.32 -7.74
C ILE A 90 8.31 -4.23 -6.73
N ILE A 91 8.48 -3.34 -5.76
CA ILE A 91 7.43 -2.94 -4.82
C ILE A 91 7.00 -1.52 -5.15
N ARG A 92 5.71 -1.34 -5.40
CA ARG A 92 5.15 -0.02 -5.74
C ARG A 92 3.75 0.18 -5.19
N ALA A 93 3.52 1.38 -4.66
CA ALA A 93 2.19 1.88 -4.39
C ALA A 93 1.55 2.40 -5.69
N ARG A 94 0.23 2.29 -5.79
CA ARG A 94 -0.52 2.82 -6.93
C ARG A 94 -0.53 4.35 -6.92
N SER A 95 -0.14 4.94 -8.04
CA SER A 95 -0.36 6.36 -8.30
C SER A 95 -1.85 6.64 -8.51
N LEU A 96 -2.38 7.62 -7.79
CA LEU A 96 -3.70 8.18 -8.08
C LEU A 96 -3.60 9.20 -9.23
N LYS A 97 -4.57 9.18 -10.14
CA LYS A 97 -4.74 10.24 -11.13
C LYS A 97 -5.16 11.53 -10.43
N THR A 98 -4.86 12.69 -11.02
CA THR A 98 -5.23 13.99 -10.44
C THR A 98 -6.74 14.08 -10.17
N GLU A 99 -7.56 13.68 -11.14
CA GLU A 99 -9.03 13.65 -11.01
C GLU A 99 -9.50 12.81 -9.82
N ASP A 100 -8.91 11.63 -9.63
CA ASP A 100 -9.24 10.75 -8.50
C ASP A 100 -8.82 11.39 -7.17
N ARG A 101 -7.65 12.05 -7.11
CA ARG A 101 -7.20 12.76 -5.91
C ARG A 101 -8.16 13.89 -5.54
N ASP A 102 -8.57 14.68 -6.53
CA ASP A 102 -9.48 15.81 -6.31
C ASP A 102 -10.84 15.33 -5.85
N ARG A 103 -11.35 14.24 -6.46
CA ARG A 103 -12.59 13.59 -6.03
C ARG A 103 -12.49 13.13 -4.57
N ILE A 104 -11.44 12.39 -4.21
CA ILE A 104 -11.23 11.91 -2.83
C ILE A 104 -11.11 13.09 -1.86
N ALA A 105 -10.35 14.13 -2.20
CA ALA A 105 -10.19 15.32 -1.37
C ALA A 105 -11.52 16.08 -1.20
N SER A 106 -12.31 16.23 -2.27
CA SER A 106 -13.64 16.86 -2.24
C SER A 106 -14.63 16.08 -1.37
N ALA A 107 -14.40 14.78 -1.17
CA ALA A 107 -15.17 13.93 -0.26
C ALA A 107 -14.75 14.07 1.21
N GLY A 108 -13.78 14.96 1.52
CA GLY A 108 -13.20 15.08 2.85
C GLY A 108 -12.34 13.87 3.24
N LEU A 109 -11.95 13.05 2.25
CA LEU A 109 -11.12 11.88 2.45
C LEU A 109 -9.67 12.21 2.15
N GLY A 110 -8.76 11.45 2.75
CA GLY A 110 -7.33 11.62 2.60
C GLY A 110 -6.58 10.30 2.68
N MET A 111 -5.28 10.36 2.41
CA MET A 111 -4.37 9.25 2.57
C MET A 111 -3.17 9.72 3.36
N GLN A 112 -2.90 9.03 4.47
CA GLN A 112 -1.73 9.24 5.30
C GLN A 112 -1.27 7.91 5.87
N GLY A 113 0.02 7.79 6.18
CA GLY A 113 0.55 6.59 6.81
C GLY A 113 2.06 6.46 6.67
N ARG A 114 2.54 5.28 7.05
CA ARG A 114 3.94 4.89 6.86
C ARG A 114 3.99 3.63 6.04
N PHE A 115 4.93 3.58 5.12
CA PHE A 115 5.22 2.38 4.35
C PHE A 115 6.67 1.98 4.61
N ARG A 116 6.88 0.70 4.86
CA ARG A 116 8.20 0.14 5.16
C ARG A 116 8.40 -1.13 4.36
N VAL A 117 9.57 -1.23 3.74
CA VAL A 117 10.08 -2.48 3.17
C VAL A 117 11.31 -2.87 3.97
N VAL A 118 11.35 -4.13 4.40
CA VAL A 118 12.54 -4.75 5.00
C VAL A 118 12.98 -5.86 4.07
N SER A 119 14.21 -5.79 3.59
CA SER A 119 14.74 -6.75 2.62
C SER A 119 16.25 -6.87 2.79
N ASP A 120 16.76 -8.07 2.57
CA ASP A 120 18.17 -8.40 2.44
C ASP A 120 18.64 -8.43 0.98
N GLY A 121 17.78 -8.02 0.04
CA GLY A 121 18.17 -7.77 -1.34
C GLY A 121 18.82 -6.40 -1.50
N LEU A 122 19.60 -6.22 -2.57
CA LEU A 122 20.23 -4.95 -2.87
C LEU A 122 19.28 -3.99 -3.57
N PRO A 123 19.18 -2.71 -3.17
CA PRO A 123 18.33 -1.77 -3.85
C PRO A 123 18.95 -1.37 -5.20
N LEU A 124 18.17 -1.47 -6.28
CA LEU A 124 18.57 -1.04 -7.61
C LEU A 124 18.11 0.40 -7.90
N LYS A 125 16.86 0.70 -7.56
CA LYS A 125 16.23 2.00 -7.81
C LYS A 125 15.10 2.23 -6.82
N GLY A 126 14.80 3.47 -6.48
CA GLY A 126 13.65 3.79 -5.64
C GLY A 126 13.61 5.24 -5.19
N ASN A 127 12.60 5.56 -4.39
CA ASN A 127 12.45 6.86 -3.75
C ASN A 127 12.25 6.81 -2.21
N PRO A 128 12.93 5.92 -1.44
CA PRO A 128 12.79 5.91 0.02
C PRO A 128 13.30 7.21 0.63
N MET A 129 12.61 7.70 1.66
CA MET A 129 13.02 8.89 2.41
C MET A 129 14.22 8.62 3.31
N ALA A 130 14.29 7.41 3.86
CA ALA A 130 15.40 6.96 4.69
C ALA A 130 15.83 5.55 4.26
N THR A 131 17.15 5.36 4.20
CA THR A 131 17.79 4.07 3.97
C THR A 131 18.76 3.85 5.12
N ALA A 132 18.53 2.79 5.88
CA ALA A 132 19.43 2.41 6.96
C ALA A 132 19.55 0.89 6.98
N ALA A 133 20.77 0.38 7.05
CA ALA A 133 20.95 -0.89 7.75
C ALA A 133 20.79 -0.54 9.23
N ARG A 134 19.60 -0.77 9.78
CA ARG A 134 19.52 -0.90 11.22
C ARG A 134 20.15 -2.23 11.60
N ASP A 135 20.54 -2.40 12.86
CA ASP A 135 21.22 -3.56 13.48
C ASP A 135 20.55 -4.94 13.31
N VAL A 136 19.70 -5.13 12.29
CA VAL A 136 19.08 -6.39 11.89
C VAL A 136 19.99 -7.13 10.89
N GLY A 137 21.29 -7.21 11.18
CA GLY A 137 22.27 -7.97 10.38
C GLY A 137 22.27 -7.62 8.88
N ARG A 138 21.88 -8.59 8.03
CA ARG A 138 21.87 -8.49 6.55
C ARG A 138 20.69 -7.70 5.97
N PHE A 139 19.72 -7.29 6.80
CA PHE A 139 18.49 -6.65 6.32
C PHE A 139 18.61 -5.12 6.25
N MET A 140 18.20 -4.58 5.12
CA MET A 140 18.02 -3.15 4.88
C MET A 140 16.57 -2.74 5.15
N ILE A 141 16.41 -1.52 5.67
CA ILE A 141 15.10 -0.91 5.91
C ILE A 141 14.94 0.31 4.99
N TYR A 142 13.83 0.32 4.24
CA TYR A 142 13.41 1.39 3.36
C TYR A 142 12.10 1.97 3.87
N ASP A 143 12.09 3.27 4.18
CA ASP A 143 10.96 3.94 4.80
C ASP A 143 10.41 5.08 3.94
N TRP A 144 9.08 5.20 3.96
CA TRP A 144 8.33 6.31 3.39
C TRP A 144 7.30 6.82 4.40
N THR A 145 7.15 8.13 4.46
CA THR A 145 6.04 8.80 5.12
C THR A 145 5.10 9.35 4.06
N ILE A 146 3.84 8.90 4.11
CA ILE A 146 2.77 9.38 3.25
C ILE A 146 1.99 10.41 4.06
N ALA A 147 2.14 11.68 3.71
CA ALA A 147 1.48 12.77 4.43
C ALA A 147 0.12 13.11 3.83
N THR A 148 -0.01 13.04 2.51
CA THR A 148 -1.22 13.41 1.77
C THR A 148 -1.41 12.56 0.52
N LEU A 149 -2.55 12.73 -0.16
CA LEU A 149 -2.83 12.12 -1.48
C LEU A 149 -1.84 12.57 -2.58
N ALA A 150 -1.14 13.69 -2.37
CA ALA A 150 -0.16 14.24 -3.31
C ALA A 150 1.28 13.78 -3.01
N SER A 151 1.52 13.06 -1.91
CA SER A 151 2.83 12.49 -1.62
C SER A 151 3.29 11.58 -2.77
N PRO A 152 4.59 11.57 -3.13
CA PRO A 152 5.11 10.63 -4.11
C PRO A 152 4.77 9.19 -3.69
N PRO A 153 4.25 8.35 -4.61
CA PRO A 153 3.93 6.97 -4.29
C PRO A 153 5.21 6.21 -3.93
N PRO A 154 5.22 5.42 -2.85
CA PRO A 154 6.35 4.56 -2.54
C PRO A 154 6.71 3.64 -3.71
N PHE A 155 8.00 3.58 -4.03
CA PHE A 155 8.55 2.77 -5.10
C PHE A 155 9.96 2.31 -4.75
N ILE A 156 10.21 1.01 -4.92
CA ILE A 156 11.55 0.43 -4.86
C ILE A 156 11.65 -0.80 -5.76
N GLU A 157 12.81 -0.93 -6.39
CA GLU A 157 13.26 -2.10 -7.14
C GLU A 157 14.48 -2.68 -6.42
N ILE A 158 14.46 -3.99 -6.19
CA ILE A 158 15.44 -4.72 -5.38
C ILE A 158 15.93 -5.94 -6.17
N ASP A 159 17.23 -6.21 -6.13
CA ASP A 159 17.86 -7.45 -6.59
C ASP A 159 17.87 -8.47 -5.45
N LEU A 160 17.09 -9.55 -5.60
CA LEU A 160 16.99 -10.64 -4.63
C LEU A 160 18.11 -11.68 -4.77
N THR A 161 18.92 -11.62 -5.83
CA THR A 161 20.02 -12.57 -6.06
C THR A 161 21.29 -12.20 -5.28
N ARG A 162 21.34 -10.99 -4.73
CA ARG A 162 22.50 -10.44 -4.03
C ARG A 162 22.11 -9.95 -2.65
N SER A 163 22.97 -10.21 -1.68
CA SER A 163 22.83 -9.67 -0.33
C SER A 163 23.88 -8.58 -0.06
N PRO A 164 23.52 -7.49 0.65
CA PRO A 164 24.47 -6.46 1.01
C PRO A 164 25.51 -7.00 2.00
N ALA A 165 26.79 -6.86 1.64
CA ALA A 165 27.90 -7.02 2.58
C ALA A 165 28.07 -5.77 3.50
N ALA A 166 27.56 -4.62 3.04
CA ALA A 166 27.54 -3.32 3.74
C ALA A 166 26.41 -2.44 3.16
N VAL A 167 26.02 -1.37 3.86
CA VAL A 167 24.91 -0.46 3.48
C VAL A 167 25.23 0.28 2.17
N PRO A 168 24.57 -0.03 1.04
CA PRO A 168 24.73 0.74 -0.20
C PRO A 168 24.03 2.10 -0.03
N ARG A 169 24.70 3.20 -0.38
CA ARG A 169 24.03 4.50 -0.53
C ARG A 169 23.18 4.45 -1.80
N LEU A 170 21.86 4.45 -1.65
CA LEU A 170 20.95 4.71 -2.76
C LEU A 170 21.23 6.12 -3.28
N GLN A 171 21.61 6.25 -4.56
CA GLN A 171 21.59 7.54 -5.24
C GLN A 171 20.12 7.95 -5.41
N ILE A 172 19.60 8.70 -4.45
CA ILE A 172 18.29 9.32 -4.56
C ILE A 172 18.44 10.44 -5.60
N PRO A 173 17.79 10.37 -6.78
CA PRO A 173 17.79 11.51 -7.69
C PRO A 173 17.20 12.70 -6.94
N ALA A 174 17.92 13.83 -6.92
CA ALA A 174 17.47 15.04 -6.27
C ALA A 174 16.04 15.37 -6.73
N GLN A 175 15.11 15.44 -5.78
CA GLN A 175 13.76 15.88 -6.07
C GLN A 175 13.85 17.33 -6.56
N PRO A 176 13.27 17.68 -7.72
CA PRO A 176 13.32 19.05 -8.20
C PRO A 176 12.63 19.94 -7.15
N ALA A 177 13.33 20.98 -6.71
CA ALA A 177 12.78 22.01 -5.85
C ALA A 177 11.54 22.59 -6.54
N ARG A 178 10.40 22.53 -5.83
CA ARG A 178 9.21 23.30 -6.18
C ARG A 178 9.18 24.55 -5.33
#